data_AF-A0A9E5R6Q8-F1
#
_entry.id   AF-A0A9E5R6Q8-F1
#
_cell.length_a   1.000
_cell.length_b   1.000
_cell.length_c   1.000
_cell.angle_alpha   90.00
_cell.angle_beta   90.00
_cell.angle_gamma   90.00
#
_symmetry.space_group_name_H-M   'P 1'
#
loop_
_entity.id
_entity.type
_entity.pdbx_description
1 polymer ?
#
loop_
_entity_poly.entity_id
_entity_poly.type
_entity_poly.pdbx_seq_one_letter_code
_entity_poly.pdbx_strand_id
1 'polypeptide(L)'
;MTPEYISKVSGWIKQIRPELSDQLVGREIDRVLTEAFQKALQILLIIDDLSDEQKDTITNVIRAFKLESGESIEFISYIVRLEQRIRVSDADAEYALSVQ
;
A
#
# COMPACT_ATOMS: atom_id res chain seq x y z
N MET A 1 -2.63 13.66 17.41
CA MET A 1 -1.17 13.70 17.61
C MET A 1 -0.88 14.44 18.92
N THR A 2 0.08 13.99 19.73
CA THR A 2 0.47 14.75 20.93
C THR A 2 1.33 15.96 20.53
N PRO A 3 1.42 17.01 21.37
CA PRO A 3 2.14 18.25 21.05
C PRO A 3 3.62 18.05 20.68
N GLU A 4 4.25 17.04 21.29
CA GLU A 4 5.65 16.68 21.06
C GLU A 4 5.88 16.12 19.65
N TYR A 5 4.95 15.31 19.13
CA TYR A 5 5.03 14.81 17.76
C TYR A 5 4.89 15.93 16.73
N ILE A 6 4.02 16.91 16.99
CA ILE A 6 3.82 18.05 16.08
C ILE A 6 5.12 18.84 15.97
N SER A 7 5.78 19.16 17.09
CA SER A 7 7.06 19.89 17.09
C SER A 7 8.15 19.14 16.31
N LYS A 8 8.24 17.82 16.50
CA LYS A 8 9.22 16.98 15.79
C LYS A 8 8.98 16.96 14.28
N VAL A 9 7.74 16.74 13.85
CA VAL A 9 7.36 16.70 12.43
C VAL A 9 7.52 18.07 11.78
N SER A 10 7.15 19.14 12.47
CA SER A 10 7.41 20.52 12.00
C SER A 10 8.90 20.80 11.82
N GLY A 11 9.75 20.30 12.72
CA GLY A 11 11.20 20.38 12.60
C GLY A 11 11.73 19.68 11.34
N TRP A 12 11.20 18.49 11.02
CA TRP A 12 11.57 17.77 9.79
C TRP A 12 11.15 18.50 8.52
N ILE A 13 9.92 19.05 8.47
CA ILE A 13 9.46 19.83 7.32
C ILE A 13 10.35 21.06 7.11
N LYS A 14 10.77 21.74 8.19
CA LYS A 14 11.68 22.88 8.14
C LYS A 14 13.10 22.53 7.69
N GLN A 15 13.57 21.31 7.97
CA GLN A 15 14.85 20.83 7.43
C GLN A 15 14.77 20.59 5.92
N ILE A 16 13.63 20.09 5.44
CA ILE A 16 13.41 19.80 4.01
C ILE A 16 13.12 21.09 3.23
N ARG A 17 12.38 22.03 3.83
CA ARG A 17 11.99 23.32 3.25
C ARG A 17 12.23 24.48 4.23
N PRO A 18 13.47 24.97 4.34
CA PRO A 18 13.83 26.04 5.27
C PRO A 18 13.11 27.37 5.00
N GLU A 19 12.73 27.61 3.75
CA GLU A 19 12.04 28.81 3.26
C GLU A 19 10.56 28.87 3.64
N LEU A 20 9.97 27.76 4.07
CA LEU A 20 8.56 27.68 4.42
C LEU A 20 8.29 28.47 5.71
N SER A 21 7.28 29.33 5.74
CA SER A 21 6.92 30.06 6.97
C SER A 21 6.27 29.14 8.00
N ASP A 22 6.44 29.43 9.30
CA ASP A 22 5.89 28.60 10.39
C ASP A 22 4.37 28.41 10.29
N GLN A 23 3.67 29.44 9.79
CA GLN A 23 2.22 29.43 9.58
C GLN A 23 1.79 28.43 8.50
N LEU A 24 2.68 28.08 7.57
CA LEU A 24 2.40 27.16 6.46
C LEU A 24 2.86 25.73 6.73
N VAL A 25 3.67 25.51 7.77
CA VAL A 25 4.19 24.17 8.12
C VAL A 25 3.06 23.16 8.34
N GLY A 26 2.00 23.54 9.04
CA GLY A 26 0.84 22.65 9.26
C GLY A 26 0.19 22.19 7.95
N ARG A 27 -0.02 23.12 7.01
CA ARG A 27 -0.60 22.80 5.69
C ARG A 27 0.32 21.90 4.86
N GLU A 28 1.62 22.12 4.96
CA GLU A 28 2.60 21.30 4.24
C GLU A 28 2.67 19.87 4.80
N ILE A 29 2.55 19.70 6.12
CA ILE A 29 2.42 18.39 6.75
C ILE A 29 1.20 17.66 6.19
N ASP A 30 0.03 18.30 6.16
CA ASP A 30 -1.20 17.70 5.64
C ASP A 30 -1.07 17.32 4.16
N ARG A 31 -0.43 18.18 3.36
CA ARG A 31 -0.16 17.90 1.93
C ARG A 31 0.71 16.66 1.76
N VAL A 32 1.85 16.61 2.46
CA VAL A 32 2.79 15.48 2.38
C VAL A 32 2.15 14.17 2.88
N LEU A 33 1.37 14.23 3.96
CA LEU A 33 0.64 13.06 4.46
C LEU A 33 -0.42 12.58 3.47
N THR A 34 -1.15 13.50 2.85
CA THR A 34 -2.17 13.17 1.84
C THR A 34 -1.51 12.52 0.62
N GLU A 35 -0.41 13.09 0.13
CA GLU A 35 0.35 12.52 -0.99
C GLU A 35 0.93 11.15 -0.66
N ALA A 36 1.49 10.99 0.55
CA ALA A 36 2.01 9.72 1.01
C ALA A 36 0.91 8.67 1.12
N PHE A 37 -0.25 9.03 1.65
CA PHE A 37 -1.41 8.14 1.76
C PHE A 37 -1.92 7.71 0.38
N GLN A 38 -2.08 8.67 -0.55
CA GLN A 38 -2.51 8.38 -1.92
C GLN A 38 -1.53 7.45 -2.64
N LYS A 39 -0.22 7.64 -2.44
CA LYS A 39 0.83 6.78 -3.01
C LYS A 39 0.94 5.40 -2.34
N ALA A 40 0.55 5.30 -1.07
CA ALA A 40 0.64 4.07 -0.30
C ALA A 40 -0.57 3.14 -0.48
N LEU A 41 -1.60 3.55 -1.21
CA LEU A 41 -2.81 2.77 -1.39
C LEU A 41 -2.55 1.55 -2.29
N GLN A 42 -2.25 0.41 -1.67
CA GLN A 42 -2.06 -0.87 -2.33
C GLN A 42 -3.34 -1.72 -2.15
N ILE A 43 -4.03 -2.00 -3.25
CA ILE A 43 -5.18 -2.92 -3.25
C ILE A 43 -4.65 -4.32 -3.62
N LEU A 44 -4.69 -5.26 -2.68
CA LEU A 44 -4.33 -6.65 -2.90
C LEU A 44 -5.59 -7.48 -3.16
N LEU A 45 -5.70 -8.06 -4.35
CA LEU A 45 -6.78 -8.98 -4.71
C LEU A 45 -6.21 -10.40 -4.76
N ILE A 46 -6.72 -11.27 -3.88
CA ILE A 46 -6.35 -12.69 -3.85
C ILE A 46 -7.44 -13.48 -4.58
N ILE A 47 -7.07 -14.13 -5.68
CA ILE A 47 -7.95 -15.00 -6.46
C ILE A 47 -7.31 -16.37 -6.51
N ASP A 48 -8.08 -17.42 -6.19
CA ASP A 48 -7.63 -18.80 -6.32
C ASP A 48 -7.63 -19.23 -7.80
N ASP A 49 -6.60 -19.97 -8.17
CA ASP A 49 -6.34 -20.60 -9.48
C ASP A 49 -6.82 -19.82 -10.73
N LEU A 50 -5.99 -18.88 -11.19
CA LEU A 50 -6.20 -18.16 -12.45
C LEU A 50 -5.36 -18.77 -13.57
N SER A 51 -5.99 -19.06 -14.71
CA SER A 51 -5.27 -19.34 -15.94
C SER A 51 -4.50 -18.10 -16.42
N ASP A 52 -3.45 -18.30 -17.21
CA ASP A 52 -2.64 -17.18 -17.71
C ASP A 52 -3.48 -16.20 -18.57
N GLU A 53 -4.45 -16.72 -19.33
CA GLU A 53 -5.39 -15.89 -20.11
C GLU A 53 -6.29 -15.02 -19.22
N GLN A 54 -6.73 -15.55 -18.07
CA GLN A 54 -7.51 -14.79 -17.10
C GLN A 54 -6.67 -13.70 -16.42
N LYS A 55 -5.39 -14.00 -16.10
CA LYS A 55 -4.44 -13.00 -15.56
C LYS A 55 -4.25 -11.85 -16.53
N ASP A 56 -4.04 -12.16 -17.82
CA ASP A 56 -3.88 -11.15 -18.86
C ASP A 56 -5.14 -10.30 -19.04
N THR A 57 -6.32 -10.94 -19.03
CA THR A 57 -7.60 -10.24 -19.12
C THR A 57 -7.80 -9.27 -17.97
N ILE A 58 -7.57 -9.71 -16.73
CA ILE A 58 -7.70 -8.87 -15.53
C ILE A 58 -6.68 -7.72 -15.56
N THR A 59 -5.43 -8.02 -15.94
CA THR A 59 -4.38 -7.00 -16.10
C THR A 59 -4.79 -5.91 -17.08
N ASN A 60 -5.34 -6.30 -18.24
CA ASN A 60 -5.79 -5.38 -19.27
C ASN A 60 -6.97 -4.52 -18.80
N VAL A 61 -7.94 -5.13 -18.11
CA VAL A 61 -9.08 -4.42 -17.52
C VAL A 61 -8.61 -3.40 -16.48
N ILE A 62 -7.71 -3.79 -15.57
CA ILE A 62 -7.20 -2.88 -14.53
C ILE A 62 -6.39 -1.74 -15.13
N ARG A 63 -5.52 -2.01 -16.11
CA ARG A 63 -4.73 -0.97 -16.81
C ARG A 63 -5.59 0.02 -17.60
N ALA A 64 -6.79 -0.36 -18.01
CA ALA A 64 -7.72 0.54 -18.68
C ALA A 64 -8.28 1.62 -17.73
N PHE A 65 -8.28 1.37 -16.42
CA PHE A 65 -8.63 2.37 -15.42
C PHE A 65 -7.45 3.33 -15.23
N LYS A 66 -7.65 4.59 -15.63
CA LYS A 66 -6.73 5.68 -15.29
C LYS A 66 -7.18 6.31 -13.98
N LEU A 67 -6.26 6.46 -13.04
CA LEU A 67 -6.51 7.27 -11.85
C LEU A 67 -6.64 8.74 -12.27
N GLU A 68 -7.35 9.53 -11.46
CA GLU A 68 -7.47 10.99 -11.68
C GLU A 68 -6.09 11.68 -11.67
N SER A 69 -5.08 11.06 -11.06
CA SER A 69 -3.68 11.49 -11.08
C SER A 69 -3.00 11.31 -12.45
N GLY A 70 -3.62 10.60 -13.39
CA GLY A 70 -3.03 10.20 -14.67
C GLY A 70 -2.05 9.03 -14.56
N GLU A 71 -1.80 8.53 -13.35
CA GLU A 71 -0.96 7.36 -13.11
C GLU A 71 -1.70 6.06 -13.46
N SER A 72 -0.96 5.08 -13.95
CA SER A 72 -1.49 3.75 -14.26
C SER A 72 -1.56 2.89 -13.00
N ILE A 73 -2.66 2.19 -12.81
CA ILE A 73 -2.77 1.15 -11.78
C ILE A 73 -1.97 -0.07 -12.23
N GLU A 74 -1.05 -0.53 -11.38
CA GLU A 74 -0.33 -1.78 -11.62
C GLU A 74 -1.09 -2.94 -10.98
N PHE A 75 -1.45 -3.93 -11.79
CA PHE A 75 -1.98 -5.19 -11.28
C PHE A 75 -0.84 -6.17 -11.09
N ILE A 76 -0.58 -6.55 -9.84
CA ILE A 76 0.38 -7.58 -9.48
C ILE A 76 -0.42 -8.78 -8.99
N SER A 77 -0.46 -9.85 -9.78
CA SER A 77 -1.09 -11.10 -9.39
C SER A 77 -0.09 -12.01 -8.70
N TYR A 78 -0.48 -12.59 -7.58
CA TYR A 78 0.29 -13.60 -6.86
C TYR A 78 -0.47 -14.92 -6.91
N ILE A 79 0.22 -16.01 -7.23
CA ILE A 79 -0.33 -17.35 -7.03
C ILE A 79 -0.13 -17.66 -5.55
N VAL A 80 -1.24 -17.74 -4.81
CA VAL A 80 -1.20 -18.01 -3.38
C VAL A 80 -1.59 -19.46 -3.15
N ARG A 81 -0.66 -20.26 -2.62
CA ARG A 81 -0.96 -21.63 -2.23
C ARG A 81 -1.26 -21.68 -0.74
N LEU A 82 -2.45 -22.18 -0.40
CA LEU A 82 -2.80 -22.49 0.98
C LEU A 82 -2.04 -23.76 1.40
N GLU A 83 -1.13 -23.62 2.36
CA GLU A 83 -0.40 -24.74 2.95
C GLU A 83 -0.89 -25.00 4.38
N GLN A 84 -1.24 -26.24 4.68
CA GLN A 84 -1.57 -26.65 6.05
C GLN A 84 -0.28 -27.03 6.78
N ARG A 85 0.04 -26.32 7.87
CA ARG A 85 1.15 -26.73 8.75
C ARG A 85 0.69 -27.90 9.61
N ILE A 86 1.20 -29.09 9.31
CA ILE A 86 0.97 -30.28 10.13
C ILE A 86 1.93 -30.23 11.32
N ARG A 87 1.43 -29.89 12.52
CA ARG A 87 2.16 -30.12 13.77
C ARG A 87 1.79 -31.51 14.28
N VAL A 88 2.78 -32.38 14.48
CA VAL A 88 2.58 -33.78 14.92
C VAL A 88 1.95 -33.88 16.33
N SER A 89 1.91 -32.78 17.09
CA SER A 89 1.53 -32.76 18.51
C SER A 89 0.37 -31.83 18.89
N ASP A 90 -0.21 -31.06 17.96
CA ASP A 90 -1.31 -30.12 18.25
C ASP A 90 -2.47 -30.32 17.26
N ALA A 91 -3.70 -30.32 17.78
CA ALA A 91 -4.92 -30.56 17.01
C ALA A 91 -5.44 -29.32 16.24
N ASP A 92 -4.78 -28.18 16.40
CA ASP A 92 -5.16 -26.93 15.73
C ASP A 92 -4.48 -26.81 14.37
N ALA A 93 -5.29 -26.78 13.31
CA ALA A 93 -4.80 -26.57 11.95
C ALA A 93 -4.38 -25.10 11.76
N GLU A 94 -3.07 -24.84 11.73
CA GLU A 94 -2.53 -23.56 11.27
C GLU A 94 -2.39 -23.58 9.74
N TYR A 95 -3.09 -22.68 9.05
CA TYR A 95 -2.94 -22.45 7.61
C TYR A 95 -1.94 -21.32 7.37
N ALA A 96 -1.02 -21.52 6.42
CA ALA A 96 -0.10 -20.51 5.93
C ALA A 96 -0.38 -20.22 4.45
N LEU A 97 -0.26 -18.95 4.07
CA LEU A 97 -0.29 -18.55 2.66
C LEU A 97 1.15 -18.43 2.18
N SER A 98 1.51 -19.21 1.16
CA SER A 98 2.80 -19.07 0.46
C SER A 98 2.57 -18.38 -0.87
N VAL A 99 3.49 -17.48 -1.23
CA VAL A 99 3.49 -16.74 -2.50
C VAL A 99 4.62 -17.29 -3.35
N GLN A 100 4.34 -17.64 -4.61
CA GLN A 100 5.34 -18.06 -5.61
C GLN A 100 5.68 -16.93 -6.58
#